data_AF-A0A1H8H1C0-F1
#
_entry.id   AF-A0A1H8H1C0-F1
#
_cell.length_a   1.000
_cell.length_b   1.000
_cell.length_c   1.000
_cell.angle_alpha   90.00
_cell.angle_beta   90.00
_cell.angle_gamma   90.00
#
_symmetry.space_group_name_H-M   'P 1'
#
loop_
_entity.id
_entity.type
_entity.pdbx_description
1 polymer ?
#
loop_
_entity_poly.entity_id
_entity_poly.type
_entity_poly.pdbx_seq_one_letter_code
_entity_poly.pdbx_strand_id
1 'polypeptide(L)'
;MTSGLQALFRKGRRVGERWLFQLRGSETGEVTLTSRRVFILPTRAGLSFTVLLLIMLIGALNYNLGLGFALTFFTGACAVADMFLTARNLALLKLAPGRAQPVFAGEQARFELRLANPTRLDRYAIWLGFQALGEPRQATDVAAGGAGAVALSLPTRERGWLAAPRIELTTRFPLGLFKAWSYWQPDMRVLVYPAPESPAQPLPSHGAASEDGHGTVGLDNFAGIRSYQQGDPMRHLAWRQIARHDPALGGQLVTKHFEGGAVAELALDFAALPLQLDLELKLSRMTQWVLAAEQRALPYTFRLAQHAYGPALGDAHRAACLRALALFGREGGA
;
A
#
# COMPACT_ATOMS: atom_id res chain seq x y z
N MET A 1 30.58 -19.16 -27.69
CA MET A 1 29.31 -19.44 -28.42
C MET A 1 28.06 -19.53 -27.52
N THR A 2 28.19 -19.47 -26.18
CA THR A 2 27.09 -19.61 -25.21
C THR A 2 26.32 -18.31 -24.88
N SER A 3 26.83 -17.14 -25.26
CA SER A 3 26.19 -15.84 -25.02
C SER A 3 25.12 -15.47 -26.07
N GLY A 4 25.32 -15.87 -27.34
CA GLY A 4 24.38 -15.55 -28.43
C GLY A 4 23.02 -16.24 -28.28
N LEU A 5 23.02 -17.52 -27.89
CA LEU A 5 21.80 -18.28 -27.60
C LEU A 5 21.07 -17.73 -26.35
N GLN A 6 21.80 -17.28 -25.32
CA GLN A 6 21.20 -16.67 -24.13
C GLN A 6 20.51 -15.33 -24.43
N ALA A 7 21.08 -14.52 -25.33
CA ALA A 7 20.45 -13.29 -25.80
C ALA A 7 19.21 -13.58 -26.64
N LEU A 8 19.26 -14.57 -27.54
CA LEU A 8 18.13 -14.97 -28.37
C LEU A 8 16.96 -15.55 -27.55
N PHE A 9 17.22 -16.37 -26.52
CA PHE A 9 16.17 -16.92 -25.65
C PHE A 9 15.58 -15.87 -24.68
N ARG A 10 16.39 -14.95 -24.12
CA ARG A 10 15.86 -13.83 -23.30
C ARG A 10 15.08 -12.82 -24.14
N LYS A 11 15.53 -12.56 -25.37
CA LYS A 11 14.91 -11.59 -26.30
C LYS A 11 13.64 -12.19 -26.93
N GLY A 12 13.65 -13.47 -27.29
CA GLY A 12 12.46 -14.21 -27.72
C GLY A 12 11.39 -14.31 -26.64
N ARG A 13 11.78 -14.48 -25.37
CA ARG A 13 10.87 -14.47 -24.22
C ARG A 13 10.19 -13.11 -23.99
N ARG A 14 10.93 -11.99 -24.03
CA ARG A 14 10.34 -10.64 -23.89
C ARG A 14 9.47 -10.22 -25.09
N VAL A 15 9.83 -10.65 -26.30
CA VAL A 15 9.08 -10.31 -27.53
C VAL A 15 7.83 -11.17 -27.64
N GLY A 16 7.91 -12.48 -27.34
CA GLY A 16 6.74 -13.35 -27.25
C GLY A 16 5.81 -12.98 -26.10
N GLU A 17 6.34 -12.56 -24.95
CA GLU A 17 5.55 -12.10 -23.79
C GLU A 17 4.75 -10.81 -24.06
N ARG A 18 5.22 -9.95 -24.98
CA ARG A 18 4.47 -8.75 -25.41
C ARG A 18 3.41 -9.04 -26.47
N TRP A 19 3.62 -10.07 -27.31
CA TRP A 19 2.81 -10.30 -28.51
C TRP A 19 1.73 -11.38 -28.33
N LEU A 20 1.94 -12.37 -27.45
CA LEU A 20 1.01 -13.50 -27.28
C LEU A 20 0.07 -13.37 -26.07
N PHE A 21 0.39 -12.53 -25.09
CA PHE A 21 -0.44 -12.39 -23.90
C PHE A 21 -1.42 -11.26 -24.08
N GLN A 22 -2.59 -11.61 -24.63
CA GLN A 22 -3.82 -10.81 -24.59
C GLN A 22 -3.82 -9.97 -23.30
N LEU A 23 -3.80 -8.66 -23.48
CA LEU A 23 -3.99 -7.63 -22.46
C LEU A 23 -5.39 -7.82 -21.85
N ARG A 24 -5.55 -8.85 -21.03
CA ARG A 24 -6.70 -8.95 -20.14
C ARG A 24 -6.49 -7.85 -19.11
N GLY A 25 -7.44 -6.91 -19.07
CA GLY A 25 -7.41 -5.78 -18.15
C GLY A 25 -7.53 -6.22 -16.69
N SER A 26 -7.70 -5.23 -15.83
CA SER A 26 -7.90 -5.41 -14.39
C SER A 26 -8.94 -6.49 -14.09
N GLU A 27 -8.58 -7.52 -13.33
CA GLU A 27 -9.52 -8.58 -12.95
C GLU A 27 -10.11 -8.28 -11.56
N THR A 28 -11.43 -8.08 -11.53
CA THR A 28 -12.20 -7.81 -10.31
C THR A 28 -12.41 -9.08 -9.49
N GLY A 29 -12.11 -9.04 -8.20
CA GLY A 29 -12.46 -10.08 -7.24
C GLY A 29 -11.52 -11.29 -7.22
N GLU A 30 -12.08 -12.46 -6.91
CA GLU A 30 -11.33 -13.72 -6.80
C GLU A 30 -11.11 -14.37 -8.17
N VAL A 31 -9.84 -14.58 -8.53
CA VAL A 31 -9.43 -15.19 -9.80
C VAL A 31 -8.89 -16.58 -9.54
N THR A 32 -9.43 -17.58 -10.22
CA THR A 32 -8.86 -18.94 -10.18
C THR A 32 -7.86 -19.14 -11.31
N LEU A 33 -6.64 -19.54 -10.98
CA LEU A 33 -5.60 -19.90 -11.93
C LEU A 33 -5.92 -21.23 -12.61
N THR A 34 -6.69 -21.20 -13.69
CA THR A 34 -6.92 -22.39 -14.53
C THR A 34 -5.63 -22.83 -15.21
N SER A 35 -5.50 -24.11 -15.58
CA SER A 35 -4.30 -24.64 -16.26
C SER A 35 -3.97 -23.91 -17.57
N ARG A 36 -4.96 -23.30 -18.23
CA ARG A 36 -4.76 -22.47 -19.45
C ARG A 36 -3.98 -21.18 -19.19
N ARG A 37 -3.88 -20.76 -17.93
CA ARG A 37 -3.15 -19.55 -17.49
C ARG A 37 -1.77 -19.88 -16.91
N VAL A 38 -1.40 -21.17 -16.84
CA VAL A 38 -0.12 -21.62 -16.31
C VAL A 38 0.75 -22.05 -17.49
N PHE A 39 1.87 -21.34 -17.67
CA PHE A 39 2.88 -21.66 -18.67
C PHE A 39 4.03 -22.40 -18.00
N ILE A 40 4.67 -23.32 -18.72
CA ILE A 40 5.78 -24.12 -18.23
C ILE A 40 6.90 -24.20 -19.27
N LEU A 41 8.14 -24.08 -18.82
CA LEU A 41 9.33 -24.21 -19.66
C LEU A 41 10.44 -24.92 -18.89
N PRO A 42 11.28 -25.77 -19.52
CA PRO A 42 12.49 -26.29 -18.87
C PRO A 42 13.43 -25.17 -18.41
N THR A 43 14.01 -25.36 -17.23
CA THR A 43 15.08 -24.50 -16.71
C THR A 43 16.42 -24.88 -17.34
N ARG A 44 17.48 -24.13 -16.99
CA ARG A 44 18.85 -24.50 -17.37
C ARG A 44 19.24 -25.88 -16.83
N ALA A 45 18.80 -26.20 -15.61
CA ALA A 45 19.01 -27.50 -15.00
C ALA A 45 18.22 -28.61 -15.72
N GLY A 46 16.97 -28.34 -16.12
CA GLY A 46 16.17 -29.27 -16.92
C GLY A 46 16.79 -29.56 -18.30
N LEU A 47 17.36 -28.54 -18.96
CA LEU A 47 18.07 -28.74 -20.22
C LEU A 47 19.34 -29.58 -20.05
N SER A 48 20.18 -29.30 -19.03
CA SER A 48 21.35 -30.14 -18.75
C SER A 48 20.98 -31.57 -18.37
N PHE A 49 19.89 -31.74 -17.63
CA PHE A 49 19.37 -33.04 -17.25
C PHE A 49 18.90 -33.83 -18.47
N THR A 50 18.25 -33.17 -19.43
CA THR A 50 17.85 -33.79 -20.70
C THR A 50 19.06 -34.25 -21.51
N VAL A 51 20.12 -33.45 -21.58
CA VAL A 51 21.38 -33.84 -22.23
C VAL A 51 22.01 -35.05 -21.54
N LEU A 52 22.03 -35.07 -20.21
CA LEU A 52 22.54 -36.20 -19.44
C LEU A 52 21.74 -37.48 -19.71
N LEU A 53 20.41 -37.41 -19.74
CA LEU A 53 19.55 -38.54 -20.09
C LEU A 53 19.86 -39.10 -21.47
N LEU A 54 20.11 -38.23 -22.45
CA LEU A 54 20.49 -38.67 -23.81
C LEU A 54 21.85 -39.37 -23.82
N ILE A 55 22.84 -38.85 -23.09
CA ILE A 55 24.16 -39.49 -22.96
C ILE A 55 24.02 -40.86 -22.31
N MET A 56 23.25 -40.97 -21.23
CA MET A 56 22.97 -42.24 -20.55
C MET A 56 22.28 -43.24 -21.48
N LEU A 57 21.28 -42.79 -22.26
CA LEU A 57 20.57 -43.63 -23.21
C LEU A 57 21.50 -44.16 -24.31
N ILE A 58 22.34 -43.29 -24.88
CA ILE A 58 23.32 -43.68 -25.91
C ILE A 58 24.33 -44.68 -25.31
N GLY A 59 24.79 -44.46 -24.09
CA GLY A 59 25.67 -45.40 -23.38
C GLY A 59 25.00 -46.76 -23.17
N ALA A 60 23.76 -46.79 -22.67
CA ALA A 60 23.02 -48.03 -22.47
C ALA A 60 22.78 -48.80 -23.77
N LEU A 61 22.49 -48.08 -24.87
CA LEU A 61 22.36 -48.64 -26.22
C LEU A 61 23.67 -49.24 -26.73
N ASN A 62 24.79 -48.51 -26.57
CA ASN A 62 26.09 -48.95 -27.07
C ASN A 62 26.58 -50.22 -26.37
N TYR A 63 26.44 -50.26 -25.04
CA TYR A 63 26.92 -51.39 -24.23
C TYR A 63 25.85 -52.47 -23.97
N ASN A 64 24.64 -52.33 -24.53
CA ASN A 64 23.48 -53.20 -24.27
C ASN A 64 23.25 -53.48 -22.76
N LEU A 65 23.43 -52.45 -21.93
CA LEU A 65 23.39 -52.58 -20.48
C LEU A 65 21.95 -52.41 -19.98
N GLY A 66 21.27 -53.53 -19.66
CA GLY A 66 19.88 -53.53 -19.18
C GLY A 66 19.62 -52.60 -17.99
N LEU A 67 20.55 -52.56 -17.01
CA LEU A 67 20.46 -51.65 -15.86
C LEU A 67 20.55 -50.17 -16.26
N GLY A 68 21.31 -49.86 -17.32
CA GLY A 68 21.42 -48.50 -17.86
C GLY A 68 20.09 -47.99 -18.42
N PHE A 69 19.35 -48.86 -19.13
CA PHE A 69 18.00 -48.54 -19.58
C PHE A 69 17.04 -48.31 -18.42
N ALA A 70 17.05 -49.20 -17.41
CA ALA A 70 16.18 -49.09 -16.24
C ALA A 70 16.38 -47.74 -15.52
N LEU A 71 17.63 -47.35 -15.26
CA LEU A 71 17.94 -46.08 -14.61
C LEU A 71 17.55 -44.87 -15.47
N THR A 72 17.82 -44.92 -16.78
CA THR A 72 17.52 -43.82 -17.71
C THR A 72 16.01 -43.58 -17.83
N PHE A 73 15.22 -44.65 -17.98
CA PHE A 73 13.76 -44.52 -18.05
C PHE A 73 13.14 -44.15 -16.71
N PHE A 74 13.66 -44.66 -15.59
CA PHE A 74 13.20 -44.25 -14.26
C PHE A 74 13.43 -42.76 -14.01
N THR A 75 14.65 -42.27 -14.26
CA THR A 75 14.98 -40.85 -14.11
C THR A 75 14.22 -39.96 -15.11
N GLY A 76 14.00 -40.45 -16.33
CA GLY A 76 13.11 -39.80 -17.31
C GLY A 76 11.67 -39.70 -16.83
N ALA A 77 11.13 -40.77 -16.23
CA ALA A 77 9.78 -40.78 -15.65
C ALA A 77 9.66 -39.78 -14.49
N CYS A 78 10.68 -39.68 -13.63
CA CYS A 78 10.75 -38.65 -12.58
C CYS A 78 10.73 -37.23 -13.16
N ALA A 79 11.39 -36.99 -14.30
CA ALA A 79 11.37 -35.70 -14.99
C ALA A 79 9.97 -35.34 -15.52
N VAL A 80 9.26 -36.31 -16.12
CA VAL A 80 7.89 -36.12 -16.57
C VAL A 80 6.95 -35.86 -15.39
N ALA A 81 7.15 -36.57 -14.27
CA ALA A 81 6.41 -36.32 -13.04
C ALA A 81 6.69 -34.90 -12.49
N ASP A 82 7.96 -34.45 -12.48
CA ASP A 82 8.34 -33.08 -12.11
C ASP A 82 7.60 -32.05 -12.96
N MET A 83 7.59 -32.21 -14.29
CA MET A 83 6.87 -31.33 -15.20
C MET A 83 5.38 -31.18 -14.82
N PHE A 84 4.70 -32.31 -14.55
CA PHE A 84 3.30 -32.30 -14.17
C PHE A 84 3.07 -31.66 -12.80
N LEU A 85 3.90 -31.99 -11.80
CA LEU A 85 3.82 -31.45 -10.45
C LEU A 85 4.10 -29.94 -10.43
N THR A 86 5.08 -29.46 -11.19
CA THR A 86 5.41 -28.03 -11.32
C THR A 86 4.25 -27.23 -11.90
N ALA A 87 3.62 -27.71 -12.98
CA ALA A 87 2.44 -27.05 -13.55
C ALA A 87 1.25 -27.08 -12.57
N ARG A 88 1.01 -28.24 -11.95
CA ARG A 88 -0.09 -28.41 -11.00
C ARG A 88 0.10 -27.54 -9.76
N ASN A 89 1.34 -27.27 -9.32
CA ASN A 89 1.66 -26.49 -8.13
C ASN A 89 1.12 -25.05 -8.18
N LEU A 90 1.02 -24.45 -9.39
CA LEU A 90 0.33 -23.16 -9.57
C LEU A 90 -1.14 -23.29 -9.98
N ALA A 91 -1.50 -24.36 -10.69
CA ALA A 91 -2.87 -24.54 -11.16
C ALA A 91 -3.86 -24.69 -9.99
N LEU A 92 -5.06 -24.16 -10.19
CA LEU A 92 -6.19 -24.15 -9.24
C LEU A 92 -5.98 -23.31 -7.97
N LEU A 93 -4.88 -22.54 -7.88
CA LEU A 93 -4.75 -21.50 -6.86
C LEU A 93 -5.77 -20.40 -7.13
N LYS A 94 -6.41 -19.94 -6.06
CA LYS A 94 -7.29 -18.78 -6.10
C LYS A 94 -6.54 -17.55 -5.59
N LEU A 95 -6.61 -16.47 -6.34
CA LEU A 95 -5.95 -15.20 -6.05
C LEU A 95 -7.02 -14.16 -5.78
N ALA A 96 -6.90 -13.42 -4.69
CA ALA A 96 -7.79 -12.32 -4.37
C ALA A 96 -6.99 -11.08 -3.95
N PRO A 97 -7.43 -9.87 -4.36
CA PRO A 97 -6.86 -8.65 -3.83
C PRO A 97 -7.15 -8.55 -2.33
N GLY A 98 -6.13 -8.20 -1.56
CA GLY A 98 -6.22 -7.91 -0.13
C GLY A 98 -6.41 -6.43 0.14
N ARG A 99 -5.85 -5.95 1.27
CA ARG A 99 -5.88 -4.53 1.63
C ARG A 99 -4.70 -3.79 1.03
N ALA A 100 -4.91 -2.52 0.74
CA ALA A 100 -3.87 -1.60 0.32
C ALA A 100 -4.10 -0.27 1.04
N GLN A 101 -3.22 0.06 1.97
CA GLN A 101 -3.37 1.27 2.79
C GLN A 101 -2.80 2.48 2.05
N PRO A 102 -3.40 3.67 2.20
CA PRO A 102 -2.82 4.91 1.68
C PRO A 102 -1.42 5.17 2.25
N VAL A 103 -0.54 5.75 1.43
CA VAL A 103 0.85 6.09 1.80
C VAL A 103 1.20 7.49 1.32
N PHE A 104 2.26 8.09 1.84
CA PHE A 104 2.76 9.36 1.32
C PHE A 104 3.69 9.15 0.13
N ALA A 105 3.74 10.13 -0.79
CA ALA A 105 4.67 10.10 -1.90
C ALA A 105 6.12 10.01 -1.38
N GLY A 106 6.91 9.11 -1.96
CA GLY A 106 8.26 8.78 -1.48
C GLY A 106 8.30 7.54 -0.58
N GLU A 107 7.16 7.07 -0.07
CA GLU A 107 7.06 5.83 0.70
C GLU A 107 6.80 4.60 -0.20
N GLN A 108 6.79 3.42 0.42
CA GLN A 108 6.53 2.13 -0.24
C GLN A 108 5.05 1.75 -0.10
N ALA A 109 4.31 1.78 -1.21
CA ALA A 109 2.93 1.28 -1.26
C ALA A 109 2.92 -0.25 -1.12
N ARG A 110 2.19 -0.77 -0.12
CA ARG A 110 2.08 -2.19 0.16
C ARG A 110 0.75 -2.74 -0.33
N PHE A 111 0.82 -3.70 -1.25
CA PHE A 111 -0.32 -4.41 -1.81
C PHE A 111 -0.41 -5.80 -1.20
N GLU A 112 -1.38 -6.03 -0.31
CA GLU A 112 -1.63 -7.38 0.22
C GLU A 112 -2.40 -8.22 -0.81
N LEU A 113 -1.96 -9.46 -0.98
CA LEU A 113 -2.51 -10.42 -1.90
C LEU A 113 -2.86 -11.67 -1.10
N ARG A 114 -4.04 -12.23 -1.35
CA ARG A 114 -4.47 -13.47 -0.72
C ARG A 114 -4.40 -14.60 -1.73
N LEU A 115 -3.76 -15.69 -1.33
CA LEU A 115 -3.69 -16.92 -2.09
C LEU A 115 -4.49 -17.96 -1.31
N ALA A 116 -5.53 -18.53 -1.91
CA ALA A 116 -6.28 -19.64 -1.33
C ALA A 116 -6.03 -20.91 -2.15
N ASN A 117 -5.80 -22.01 -1.46
CA ASN A 117 -5.61 -23.32 -2.06
C ASN A 117 -6.81 -24.20 -1.74
N PRO A 118 -7.81 -24.28 -2.65
CA PRO A 118 -8.99 -25.12 -2.43
C PRO A 118 -8.69 -26.62 -2.60
N THR A 119 -7.47 -27.00 -2.94
CA THR A 119 -7.11 -28.39 -3.27
C THR A 119 -6.59 -29.15 -2.05
N ARG A 120 -6.56 -30.49 -2.16
CA ARG A 120 -6.06 -31.39 -1.11
C ARG A 120 -4.53 -31.55 -1.09
N LEU A 121 -3.81 -30.83 -1.96
CA LEU A 121 -2.35 -30.88 -2.02
C LEU A 121 -1.77 -29.55 -1.58
N ASP A 122 -0.70 -29.60 -0.81
CA ASP A 122 0.09 -28.43 -0.46
C ASP A 122 0.73 -27.81 -1.71
N ARG A 123 0.84 -26.47 -1.70
CA ARG A 123 1.54 -25.72 -2.72
C ARG A 123 2.78 -25.09 -2.12
N TYR A 124 3.94 -25.41 -2.69
CA TYR A 124 5.22 -24.95 -2.15
C TYR A 124 5.95 -24.02 -3.10
N ALA A 125 6.81 -23.17 -2.55
CA ALA A 125 7.69 -22.27 -3.27
C ALA A 125 6.95 -21.50 -4.37
N ILE A 126 5.84 -20.85 -4.00
CA ILE A 126 5.13 -19.91 -4.88
C ILE A 126 5.80 -18.57 -4.71
N TRP A 127 6.44 -18.09 -5.77
CA TRP A 127 7.11 -16.80 -5.80
C TRP A 127 6.23 -15.75 -6.48
N LEU A 128 6.10 -14.59 -5.86
CA LEU A 128 5.31 -13.46 -6.35
C LEU A 128 6.17 -12.21 -6.50
N GLY A 129 5.87 -11.42 -7.54
CA GLY A 129 6.48 -10.11 -7.73
C GLY A 129 5.80 -9.30 -8.83
N PHE A 130 6.02 -7.99 -8.82
CA PHE A 130 5.57 -7.14 -9.90
C PHE A 130 6.42 -7.37 -11.15
N GLN A 131 5.77 -7.64 -12.29
CA GLN A 131 6.43 -7.87 -13.57
C GLN A 131 7.38 -6.70 -13.94
N ALA A 132 6.98 -5.47 -13.60
CA ALA A 132 7.75 -4.26 -13.85
C ALA A 132 9.10 -4.21 -13.08
N LEU A 133 9.19 -4.88 -11.93
CA LEU A 133 10.40 -4.91 -11.09
C LEU A 133 11.35 -6.08 -11.42
N GLY A 134 10.97 -6.95 -12.36
CA GLY A 134 11.78 -8.09 -12.78
C GLY A 134 11.43 -9.38 -12.05
N GLU A 135 12.45 -10.13 -11.59
CA GLU A 135 12.22 -11.46 -10.99
C GLU A 135 11.47 -11.34 -9.65
N PRO A 136 10.46 -12.22 -9.41
CA PRO A 136 9.76 -12.34 -8.15
C PRO A 136 10.68 -12.49 -6.94
N ARG A 137 10.37 -11.78 -5.85
CA ARG A 137 11.22 -11.75 -4.64
C ARG A 137 10.56 -12.32 -3.39
N GLN A 138 9.24 -12.45 -3.36
CA GLN A 138 8.55 -12.97 -2.19
C GLN A 138 8.08 -14.40 -2.44
N ALA A 139 8.44 -15.31 -1.54
CA ALA A 139 8.02 -16.70 -1.58
C ALA A 139 6.95 -16.95 -0.51
N THR A 140 6.02 -17.86 -0.82
CA THR A 140 5.05 -18.36 0.14
C THR A 140 4.70 -19.81 -0.17
N ASP A 141 4.30 -20.52 0.87
CA ASP A 141 3.72 -21.86 0.79
C ASP A 141 2.25 -21.77 1.23
N VAL A 142 1.39 -22.55 0.58
CA VAL A 142 -0.04 -22.58 0.89
C VAL A 142 -0.47 -24.02 1.09
N ALA A 143 -0.76 -24.37 2.34
CA ALA A 143 -1.21 -25.71 2.72
C ALA A 143 -2.50 -26.12 2.00
N ALA A 144 -2.76 -27.42 1.92
CA ALA A 144 -4.00 -28.01 1.41
C ALA A 144 -5.22 -27.44 2.16
N GLY A 145 -6.21 -26.94 1.42
CA GLY A 145 -7.38 -26.27 1.99
C GLY A 145 -7.09 -24.94 2.69
N GLY A 146 -5.83 -24.48 2.70
CA GLY A 146 -5.39 -23.30 3.43
C GLY A 146 -5.41 -22.02 2.61
N ALA A 147 -5.03 -20.93 3.27
CA ALA A 147 -4.80 -19.63 2.64
C ALA A 147 -3.51 -19.00 3.15
N GLY A 148 -2.82 -18.28 2.27
CA GLY A 148 -1.64 -17.47 2.57
C GLY A 148 -1.88 -16.01 2.20
N ALA A 149 -1.16 -15.12 2.86
CA ALA A 149 -1.14 -13.69 2.54
C ALA A 149 0.29 -13.25 2.23
N VAL A 150 0.47 -12.55 1.12
CA VAL A 150 1.76 -12.03 0.65
C VAL A 150 1.61 -10.56 0.37
N ALA A 151 2.61 -9.75 0.68
CA ALA A 151 2.50 -8.32 0.52
C ALA A 151 3.64 -7.76 -0.32
N LEU A 152 3.31 -7.31 -1.53
CA LEU A 152 4.27 -6.75 -2.46
C LEU A 152 4.37 -5.23 -2.27
N SER A 153 5.60 -4.71 -2.27
CA SER A 153 5.86 -3.27 -2.10
C SER A 153 6.28 -2.62 -3.41
N LEU A 154 5.77 -1.42 -3.67
CA LEU A 154 6.13 -0.59 -4.81
C LEU A 154 6.52 0.83 -4.34
N PRO A 155 7.66 1.38 -4.79
CA PRO A 155 8.03 2.75 -4.46
C PRO A 155 7.03 3.73 -5.10
N THR A 156 6.55 4.68 -4.31
CA THR A 156 5.71 5.77 -4.80
C THR A 156 6.55 7.01 -5.07
N ARG A 157 6.23 7.75 -6.13
CA ARG A 157 6.93 8.99 -6.49
C ARG A 157 6.00 10.19 -6.57
N GLU A 158 4.77 9.96 -6.99
CA GLU A 158 3.78 11.00 -7.24
C GLU A 158 2.49 10.67 -6.49
N ARG A 159 1.75 11.71 -6.09
CA ARG A 159 0.44 11.59 -5.43
C ARG A 159 -0.66 11.09 -6.37
N GLY A 160 -1.79 10.66 -5.82
CA GLY A 160 -2.98 10.24 -6.56
C GLY A 160 -3.18 8.73 -6.52
N TRP A 161 -4.00 8.21 -7.44
CA TRP A 161 -4.25 6.77 -7.50
C TRP A 161 -3.10 6.02 -8.14
N LEU A 162 -2.56 5.04 -7.43
CA LEU A 162 -1.58 4.10 -7.92
C LEU A 162 -2.23 2.72 -8.05
N ALA A 163 -2.53 2.31 -9.28
CA ALA A 163 -3.01 0.97 -9.58
C ALA A 163 -1.90 -0.07 -9.37
N ALA A 164 -2.26 -1.24 -8.87
CA ALA A 164 -1.32 -2.34 -8.74
C ALA A 164 -0.81 -2.79 -10.13
N PRO A 165 0.52 -2.81 -10.34
CA PRO A 165 1.08 -3.38 -11.56
C PRO A 165 0.76 -4.87 -11.66
N ARG A 166 0.90 -5.40 -12.88
CA ARG A 166 0.76 -6.83 -13.14
C ARG A 166 1.74 -7.65 -12.28
N ILE A 167 1.23 -8.72 -11.69
CA ILE A 167 1.95 -9.63 -10.80
C ILE A 167 2.27 -10.90 -11.58
N GLU A 168 3.52 -11.35 -11.49
CA GLU A 168 3.98 -12.65 -11.96
C GLU A 168 4.05 -13.61 -10.77
N LEU A 169 3.36 -14.75 -10.88
CA LEU A 169 3.49 -15.87 -9.98
C LEU A 169 4.38 -16.91 -10.65
N THR A 170 5.37 -17.45 -9.93
CA THR A 170 6.27 -18.47 -10.48
C THR A 170 6.56 -19.57 -9.47
N THR A 171 6.86 -20.77 -9.96
CA THR A 171 7.37 -21.86 -9.13
C THR A 171 8.35 -22.72 -9.91
N ARG A 172 9.24 -23.37 -9.18
CA ARG A 172 10.17 -24.39 -9.68
C ARG A 172 10.09 -25.68 -8.87
N PHE A 173 9.12 -25.78 -7.96
CA PHE A 173 8.91 -26.99 -7.17
C PHE A 173 8.38 -28.13 -8.06
N PRO A 174 8.75 -29.40 -7.84
CA PRO A 174 9.65 -29.89 -6.78
C PRO A 174 11.16 -29.90 -7.12
N LEU A 175 11.58 -30.42 -8.26
CA LEU A 175 13.00 -30.70 -8.55
C LEU A 175 13.74 -29.54 -9.21
N GLY A 176 13.02 -28.53 -9.70
CA GLY A 176 13.61 -27.37 -10.38
C GLY A 176 14.01 -27.61 -11.83
N LEU A 177 13.61 -28.73 -12.44
CA LEU A 177 13.87 -28.99 -13.86
C LEU A 177 12.98 -28.12 -14.75
N PHE A 178 11.80 -27.71 -14.25
CA PHE A 178 10.88 -26.82 -14.94
C PHE A 178 10.61 -25.54 -14.13
N LYS A 179 10.29 -24.44 -14.83
CA LYS A 179 9.72 -23.22 -14.25
C LYS A 179 8.30 -23.08 -14.78
N ALA A 180 7.32 -23.08 -13.88
CA ALA A 180 5.96 -22.67 -14.23
C ALA A 180 5.72 -21.21 -13.80
N TRP A 181 4.92 -20.49 -14.58
CA TRP A 181 4.50 -19.13 -14.24
C TRP A 181 3.09 -18.81 -14.70
N SER A 182 2.50 -17.80 -14.06
CA SER A 182 1.22 -17.21 -14.43
C SER A 182 1.24 -15.71 -14.19
N TYR A 183 0.38 -14.97 -14.87
CA TYR A 183 0.21 -13.55 -14.68
C TYR A 183 -1.17 -13.23 -14.14
N TRP A 184 -1.23 -12.25 -13.26
CA TRP A 184 -2.47 -11.74 -12.69
C TRP A 184 -2.36 -10.23 -12.50
N GLN A 185 -3.43 -9.50 -12.84
CA GLN A 185 -3.52 -8.06 -12.58
C GLN A 185 -4.71 -7.80 -11.65
N PRO A 186 -4.48 -7.58 -10.35
CA PRO A 186 -5.57 -7.32 -9.41
C PRO A 186 -6.19 -5.96 -9.65
N ASP A 187 -7.52 -5.88 -9.56
CA ASP A 187 -8.24 -4.61 -9.50
C ASP A 187 -8.13 -3.96 -8.12
N MET A 188 -6.92 -3.48 -7.82
CA MET A 188 -6.62 -2.80 -6.58
C MET A 188 -5.76 -1.57 -6.82
N ARG A 189 -6.02 -0.53 -6.02
CA ARG A 189 -5.33 0.76 -6.09
C ARG A 189 -5.03 1.29 -4.70
N VAL A 190 -3.91 1.98 -4.57
CA VAL A 190 -3.49 2.69 -3.37
C VAL A 190 -3.64 4.19 -3.63
N LEU A 191 -4.15 4.92 -2.64
CA LEU A 191 -4.14 6.38 -2.68
C LEU A 191 -2.81 6.87 -2.13
N VAL A 192 -2.06 7.60 -2.94
CA VAL A 192 -0.78 8.21 -2.54
C VAL A 192 -1.04 9.67 -2.18
N TYR A 193 -0.81 10.04 -0.93
CA TYR A 193 -0.89 11.42 -0.47
C TYR A 193 0.35 12.23 -0.92
N PRO A 194 0.26 13.56 -1.08
CA PRO A 194 1.46 14.38 -1.28
C PRO A 194 2.41 14.21 -0.10
N ALA A 195 3.72 14.20 -0.34
CA ALA A 195 4.71 14.11 0.73
C ALA A 195 4.60 15.34 1.66
N PRO A 196 4.61 15.18 2.99
CA PRO A 196 4.64 16.33 3.89
C PRO A 196 5.90 17.18 3.68
N GLU A 197 5.74 18.51 3.70
CA GLU A 197 6.87 19.45 3.61
C GLU A 197 7.84 19.25 4.79
N SER A 198 9.14 19.14 4.48
CA SER A 198 10.22 19.06 5.46
C SER A 198 11.33 20.06 5.10
N PRO A 199 11.71 20.97 6.00
CA PRO A 199 11.20 21.15 7.37
C PRO A 199 9.77 21.70 7.40
N ALA A 200 9.03 21.35 8.45
CA ALA A 200 7.64 21.76 8.61
C ALA A 200 7.52 23.28 8.84
N GLN A 201 6.66 23.94 8.06
CA GLN A 201 6.28 25.33 8.30
C GLN A 201 5.29 25.43 9.48
N PRO A 202 5.30 26.55 10.23
CA PRO A 202 4.34 26.75 11.32
C PRO A 202 2.91 26.75 10.80
N LEU A 203 1.97 26.31 11.65
CA LEU A 203 0.53 26.39 11.35
C LEU A 203 0.12 27.86 11.16
N PRO A 204 -0.80 28.17 10.24
CA PRO A 204 -1.27 29.52 10.04
C PRO A 204 -2.01 30.00 11.29
N SER A 205 -1.54 31.08 11.91
CA SER A 205 -2.24 31.76 13.00
C SER A 205 -3.09 32.87 12.41
N HIS A 206 -4.36 32.60 12.11
CA HIS A 206 -5.33 33.66 11.87
C HIS A 206 -5.90 34.14 13.21
N GLY A 207 -5.08 34.86 13.97
CA GLY A 207 -5.57 35.74 15.02
C GLY A 207 -5.89 37.08 14.38
N ALA A 208 -7.03 37.67 14.73
CA ALA A 208 -7.30 39.07 14.41
C ALA A 208 -6.04 39.89 14.76
N ALA A 209 -5.48 40.58 13.77
CA ALA A 209 -4.39 41.51 13.99
C ALA A 209 -4.89 42.58 14.98
N SER A 210 -4.58 42.40 16.26
CA SER A 210 -4.44 43.52 17.18
C SER A 210 -3.01 44.01 16.99
N GLU A 211 -2.84 45.31 16.85
CA GLU A 211 -1.58 45.97 16.43
C GLU A 211 -0.38 45.78 17.37
N ASP A 212 -0.47 44.96 18.42
CA ASP A 212 0.64 44.67 19.32
C ASP A 212 1.00 43.18 19.29
N GLY A 213 2.26 42.92 18.92
CA GLY A 213 2.79 41.61 18.58
C GLY A 213 2.71 40.54 19.69
N HIS A 214 2.72 39.29 19.22
CA HIS A 214 2.89 38.06 19.99
C HIS A 214 1.75 37.68 20.94
N GLY A 215 0.56 37.46 20.38
CA GLY A 215 -0.48 36.64 21.03
C GLY A 215 -0.13 35.16 20.98
N THR A 216 0.57 34.65 21.99
CA THR A 216 0.56 33.21 22.30
C THR A 216 -0.87 32.82 22.66
N VAL A 217 -1.52 32.03 21.80
CA VAL A 217 -2.84 31.46 22.06
C VAL A 217 -2.70 30.39 23.14
N GLY A 218 -2.74 30.84 24.39
CA GLY A 218 -2.87 30.01 25.58
C GLY A 218 -4.20 30.30 26.25
N LEU A 219 -4.80 29.28 26.85
CA LEU A 219 -5.92 29.39 27.79
C LEU A 219 -5.58 30.21 29.07
N ASP A 220 -4.49 30.98 29.06
CA ASP A 220 -3.83 31.53 30.24
C ASP A 220 -4.10 33.01 30.50
N ASN A 221 -4.89 33.70 29.67
CA ASN A 221 -5.38 35.06 30.00
C ASN A 221 -6.59 35.00 30.93
N PHE A 222 -6.36 34.56 32.17
CA PHE A 222 -7.32 34.70 33.26
C PHE A 222 -7.53 36.19 33.56
N ALA A 223 -8.71 36.71 33.23
CA ALA A 223 -9.05 38.12 33.40
C ALA A 223 -9.74 38.41 34.74
N GLY A 224 -10.29 37.38 35.40
CA GLY A 224 -10.85 37.52 36.75
C GLY A 224 -11.88 36.47 37.10
N ILE A 225 -12.66 36.72 38.13
CA ILE A 225 -13.80 35.89 38.54
C ILE A 225 -15.06 36.74 38.42
N ARG A 226 -16.09 36.20 37.77
CA ARG A 226 -17.42 36.84 37.65
C ARG A 226 -18.51 35.97 38.27
N SER A 227 -19.65 36.55 38.60
CA SER A 227 -20.84 35.79 39.01
C SER A 227 -21.29 34.85 37.87
N TYR A 228 -21.66 33.62 38.23
CA TYR A 228 -22.16 32.62 37.28
C TYR A 228 -23.39 33.12 36.54
N GLN A 229 -23.39 32.98 35.22
CA GLN A 229 -24.56 33.23 34.38
C GLN A 229 -25.07 31.93 33.77
N GLN A 230 -26.38 31.83 33.60
CA GLN A 230 -27.02 30.67 33.00
C GLN A 230 -26.50 30.49 31.56
N GLY A 231 -25.80 29.37 31.31
CA GLY A 231 -25.08 29.11 30.05
C GLY A 231 -23.56 28.98 30.21
N ASP A 232 -23.00 29.38 31.36
CA ASP A 232 -21.58 29.18 31.65
C ASP A 232 -21.23 27.68 31.75
N PRO A 233 -20.14 27.22 31.11
CA PRO A 233 -19.72 25.83 31.18
C PRO A 233 -19.27 25.47 32.60
N MET A 234 -19.80 24.37 33.12
CA MET A 234 -19.57 23.90 34.51
C MET A 234 -18.09 23.72 34.87
N ARG A 235 -17.23 23.47 33.88
CA ARG A 235 -15.78 23.29 34.03
C ARG A 235 -15.05 24.58 34.40
N HIS A 236 -15.66 25.75 34.19
CA HIS A 236 -15.07 27.06 34.49
C HIS A 236 -15.46 27.61 35.86
N LEU A 237 -16.24 26.86 36.65
CA LEU A 237 -16.57 27.24 38.01
C LEU A 237 -15.31 27.30 38.89
N ALA A 238 -15.16 28.38 39.64
CA ALA A 238 -14.04 28.57 40.56
C ALA A 238 -14.32 27.84 41.88
N TRP A 239 -14.34 26.50 41.84
CA TRP A 239 -14.70 25.63 42.97
C TRP A 239 -13.98 25.97 44.27
N ARG A 240 -12.70 26.34 44.19
CA ARG A 240 -11.87 26.69 45.35
C ARG A 240 -12.34 27.95 46.08
N GLN A 241 -13.09 28.80 45.39
CA GLN A 241 -13.63 30.05 45.90
C GLN A 241 -15.10 29.88 46.31
N ILE A 242 -15.86 29.10 45.53
CA ILE A 242 -17.21 28.65 45.89
C ILE A 242 -17.19 27.89 47.22
N ALA A 243 -16.22 27.01 47.44
CA ALA A 243 -16.10 26.22 48.66
C ALA A 243 -15.73 27.03 49.92
N ARG A 244 -15.37 28.31 49.78
CA ARG A 244 -15.08 29.20 50.91
C ARG A 244 -16.32 29.93 51.42
N HIS A 245 -17.41 29.92 50.66
CA HIS A 245 -18.67 30.55 51.06
C HIS A 245 -19.63 29.49 51.59
N ASP A 246 -20.16 29.72 52.80
CA ASP A 246 -21.14 28.85 53.44
C ASP A 246 -22.48 28.90 52.67
N PRO A 247 -23.04 27.77 52.23
CA PRO A 247 -24.33 27.71 51.54
C PRO A 247 -25.47 28.35 52.34
N ALA A 248 -25.39 28.38 53.67
CA ALA A 248 -26.40 28.99 54.54
C ALA A 248 -26.40 30.54 54.50
N LEU A 249 -25.33 31.15 54.01
CA LEU A 249 -25.13 32.61 53.94
C LEU A 249 -25.30 33.18 52.51
N GLY A 250 -25.82 32.40 51.56
CA GLY A 250 -26.14 32.88 50.21
C GLY A 250 -24.92 33.07 49.31
N GLY A 251 -23.89 32.22 49.43
CA GLY A 251 -22.72 32.24 48.55
C GLY A 251 -23.10 32.10 47.07
N GLN A 252 -22.77 33.11 46.26
CA GLN A 252 -23.05 33.10 44.82
C GLN A 252 -22.07 32.18 44.08
N LEU A 253 -22.56 31.44 43.09
CA LEU A 253 -21.71 30.69 42.17
C LEU A 253 -20.86 31.68 41.35
N VAL A 254 -19.58 31.37 41.21
CA VAL A 254 -18.62 32.22 40.51
C VAL A 254 -17.84 31.44 39.45
N THR A 255 -17.70 32.02 38.27
CA THR A 255 -17.03 31.45 37.09
C THR A 255 -15.74 32.22 36.80
N LYS A 256 -14.68 31.52 36.40
CA LYS A 256 -13.45 32.14 35.90
C LYS A 256 -13.74 32.85 34.57
N HIS A 257 -13.48 34.15 34.51
CA HIS A 257 -13.61 34.98 33.32
C HIS A 257 -12.26 35.11 32.61
N PHE A 258 -12.27 34.95 31.30
CA PHE A 258 -11.11 35.09 30.43
C PHE A 258 -11.44 36.19 29.41
N GLU A 259 -10.66 37.27 29.38
CA GLU A 259 -10.73 38.32 28.35
C GLU A 259 -9.67 37.99 27.29
N GLY A 260 -10.11 37.78 26.06
CA GLY A 260 -9.26 37.37 24.95
C GLY A 260 -10.08 36.61 23.92
N GLY A 261 -10.33 37.29 22.80
CA GLY A 261 -11.34 36.92 21.81
C GLY A 261 -11.07 35.60 21.10
N ALA A 262 -12.18 35.01 20.64
CA ALA A 262 -12.33 33.89 19.71
C ALA A 262 -11.28 32.77 19.82
N VAL A 263 -11.75 31.55 20.08
CA VAL A 263 -10.99 30.36 19.65
C VAL A 263 -10.67 30.59 18.17
N ALA A 264 -9.42 30.94 17.86
CA ALA A 264 -9.01 31.16 16.49
C ALA A 264 -9.17 29.81 15.79
N GLU A 265 -10.24 29.66 15.03
CA GLU A 265 -10.49 28.46 14.25
C GLU A 265 -9.32 28.33 13.26
N LEU A 266 -8.55 27.26 13.40
CA LEU A 266 -7.41 26.99 12.53
C LEU A 266 -7.96 26.79 11.11
N ALA A 267 -7.70 27.74 10.22
CA ALA A 267 -8.14 27.66 8.83
C ALA A 267 -6.97 27.30 7.92
N LEU A 268 -7.04 26.11 7.33
CA LEU A 268 -6.10 25.65 6.31
C LEU A 268 -6.69 25.96 4.94
N ASP A 269 -6.32 27.11 4.38
CA ASP A 269 -6.82 27.57 3.08
C ASP A 269 -5.72 27.55 2.01
N PHE A 270 -5.92 26.75 0.97
CA PHE A 270 -5.00 26.67 -0.17
C PHE A 270 -4.87 28.01 -0.90
N ALA A 271 -5.93 28.83 -0.95
CA ALA A 271 -5.90 30.13 -1.62
C ALA A 271 -5.11 31.19 -0.84
N ALA A 272 -4.91 30.99 0.47
CA ALA A 272 -4.10 31.88 1.30
C ALA A 272 -2.59 31.68 1.13
N LEU A 273 -2.17 30.59 0.47
CA LEU A 273 -0.76 30.31 0.19
C LEU A 273 -0.20 31.27 -0.89
N PRO A 274 1.05 31.75 -0.76
CA PRO A 274 1.63 32.67 -1.73
C PRO A 274 1.57 32.15 -3.16
N LEU A 275 1.17 33.01 -4.11
CA LEU A 275 0.95 32.60 -5.50
C LEU A 275 2.23 32.06 -6.15
N GLN A 276 3.42 32.52 -5.76
CA GLN A 276 4.70 32.11 -6.36
C GLN A 276 5.15 30.68 -6.01
N LEU A 277 4.52 30.01 -5.03
CA LEU A 277 4.87 28.63 -4.70
C LEU A 277 4.39 27.67 -5.78
N ASP A 278 5.23 26.69 -6.09
CA ASP A 278 4.86 25.56 -6.94
C ASP A 278 3.69 24.78 -6.34
N LEU A 279 2.86 24.21 -7.20
CA LEU A 279 1.66 23.46 -6.82
C LEU A 279 2.01 22.30 -5.88
N GLU A 280 3.03 21.52 -6.19
CA GLU A 280 3.44 20.38 -5.36
C GLU A 280 3.83 20.85 -3.96
N LEU A 281 4.60 21.94 -3.87
CA LEU A 281 5.04 22.47 -2.59
C LEU A 281 3.87 23.02 -1.76
N LYS A 282 2.87 23.66 -2.39
CA LYS A 282 1.63 24.07 -1.72
C LYS A 282 0.88 22.87 -1.14
N LEU A 283 0.76 21.78 -1.91
CA LEU A 283 0.09 20.56 -1.46
C LEU A 283 0.87 19.88 -0.34
N SER A 284 2.20 19.80 -0.43
CA SER A 284 3.07 19.27 0.62
C SER A 284 2.95 20.06 1.93
N ARG A 285 2.84 21.39 1.84
CA ARG A 285 2.61 22.26 3.01
C ARG A 285 1.24 22.03 3.64
N MET A 286 0.18 21.97 2.82
CA MET A 286 -1.17 21.67 3.30
C MET A 286 -1.24 20.29 3.95
N THR A 287 -0.59 19.28 3.38
CA THR A 287 -0.46 17.95 3.99
C THR A 287 0.18 18.07 5.38
N GLN A 288 1.30 18.78 5.48
CA GLN A 288 2.01 18.91 6.75
C GLN A 288 1.18 19.67 7.80
N TRP A 289 0.43 20.70 7.40
CA TRP A 289 -0.47 21.41 8.30
C TRP A 289 -1.62 20.54 8.80
N VAL A 290 -2.24 19.73 7.93
CA VAL A 290 -3.25 18.75 8.34
C VAL A 290 -2.68 17.78 9.37
N LEU A 291 -1.49 17.22 9.12
CA LEU A 291 -0.84 16.30 10.06
C LEU A 291 -0.47 16.98 11.38
N ALA A 292 0.04 18.21 11.35
CA ALA A 292 0.39 18.96 12.54
C ALA A 292 -0.83 19.37 13.37
N ALA A 293 -1.95 19.71 12.74
CA ALA A 293 -3.20 20.04 13.42
C ALA A 293 -3.78 18.81 14.15
N GLU A 294 -3.83 17.66 13.47
CA GLU A 294 -4.27 16.39 14.06
C GLU A 294 -3.36 15.94 15.20
N GLN A 295 -2.04 16.05 15.03
CA GLN A 295 -1.07 15.71 16.09
C GLN A 295 -1.23 16.59 17.35
N ARG A 296 -1.65 17.84 17.17
CA ARG A 296 -1.92 18.80 18.26
C ARG A 296 -3.37 18.75 18.75
N ALA A 297 -4.21 17.87 18.20
CA ALA A 297 -5.64 17.79 18.48
C ALA A 297 -6.39 19.13 18.34
N LEU A 298 -5.99 19.96 17.36
CA LEU A 298 -6.61 21.25 17.08
C LEU A 298 -7.67 21.07 15.99
N PRO A 299 -8.97 21.36 16.23
CA PRO A 299 -9.97 21.38 15.17
C PRO A 299 -9.61 22.41 14.10
N TYR A 300 -9.74 22.04 12.82
CA TYR A 300 -9.40 22.91 11.71
C TYR A 300 -10.43 22.87 10.60
N THR A 301 -10.59 23.99 9.90
CA THR A 301 -11.30 24.05 8.62
C THR A 301 -10.30 23.81 7.49
N PHE A 302 -10.73 23.14 6.42
CA PHE A 302 -9.88 22.85 5.27
C PHE A 302 -10.55 23.32 3.98
N ARG A 303 -9.84 24.13 3.20
CA ARG A 303 -10.31 24.65 1.91
C ARG A 303 -9.29 24.38 0.81
N LEU A 304 -9.73 23.70 -0.24
CA LEU A 304 -8.96 23.36 -1.42
C LEU A 304 -9.82 23.52 -2.68
N ALA A 305 -9.70 24.68 -3.33
CA ALA A 305 -10.56 25.09 -4.45
C ALA A 305 -12.06 24.93 -4.10
N GLN A 306 -12.78 24.02 -4.78
CA GLN A 306 -14.20 23.73 -4.52
C GLN A 306 -14.46 22.85 -3.29
N HIS A 307 -13.43 22.20 -2.73
CA HIS A 307 -13.58 21.34 -1.55
C HIS A 307 -13.45 22.18 -0.29
N ALA A 308 -14.51 22.22 0.53
CA ALA A 308 -14.50 22.83 1.85
C ALA A 308 -14.98 21.80 2.88
N TYR A 309 -14.12 21.49 3.84
CA TYR A 309 -14.48 20.68 5.01
C TYR A 309 -14.55 21.60 6.23
N GLY A 310 -15.66 21.50 6.97
CA GLY A 310 -15.90 22.30 8.16
C GLY A 310 -14.93 21.98 9.29
N PRO A 311 -15.01 22.74 10.41
CA PRO A 311 -14.10 22.56 11.53
C PRO A 311 -14.33 21.19 12.15
N ALA A 312 -13.36 20.30 12.00
CA ALA A 312 -13.44 18.95 12.54
C ALA A 312 -12.05 18.44 12.95
N LEU A 313 -12.04 17.28 13.58
CA LEU A 313 -10.84 16.58 14.04
C LEU A 313 -11.06 15.08 13.90
N GLY A 314 -9.99 14.32 13.71
CA GLY A 314 -9.99 12.87 13.79
C GLY A 314 -9.75 12.20 12.44
N ASP A 315 -9.58 10.87 12.49
CA ASP A 315 -9.09 10.08 11.35
C ASP A 315 -9.93 10.23 10.08
N ALA A 316 -11.26 10.33 10.21
CA ALA A 316 -12.15 10.51 9.07
C ALA A 316 -11.95 11.88 8.40
N HIS A 317 -11.79 12.94 9.20
CA HIS A 317 -11.56 14.29 8.69
C HIS A 317 -10.17 14.39 8.05
N ARG A 318 -9.13 13.93 8.74
CA ARG A 318 -7.76 13.81 8.21
C ARG A 318 -7.74 13.08 6.87
N ALA A 319 -8.38 11.91 6.78
CA ALA A 319 -8.41 11.11 5.55
C ALA A 319 -9.13 11.83 4.40
N ALA A 320 -10.21 12.56 4.69
CA ALA A 320 -10.93 13.35 3.68
C ALA A 320 -10.05 14.49 3.13
N CYS A 321 -9.40 15.25 4.02
CA CYS A 321 -8.48 16.33 3.65
C CYS A 321 -7.30 15.82 2.83
N LEU A 322 -6.61 14.76 3.29
CA LEU A 322 -5.48 14.16 2.56
C LEU A 322 -5.90 13.57 1.21
N ARG A 323 -7.10 12.99 1.11
CA ARG A 323 -7.64 12.51 -0.15
C ARG A 323 -7.90 13.64 -1.14
N ALA A 324 -8.46 14.75 -0.69
CA ALA A 324 -8.65 15.93 -1.54
C ALA A 324 -7.31 16.44 -2.08
N LEU A 325 -6.28 16.52 -1.22
CA LEU A 325 -4.92 16.92 -1.64
C LEU A 325 -4.30 15.94 -2.65
N ALA A 326 -4.49 14.63 -2.48
CA ALA A 326 -3.97 13.62 -3.39
C ALA A 326 -4.59 13.69 -4.80
N LEU A 327 -5.87 14.04 -4.89
CA LEU A 327 -6.61 14.04 -6.16
C LEU A 327 -6.65 15.42 -6.84
N PHE A 328 -6.18 16.46 -6.16
CA PHE A 328 -6.18 17.82 -6.68
C PHE A 328 -5.39 17.96 -7.99
N GLY A 329 -6.06 18.46 -9.03
CA GLY A 329 -5.51 18.58 -10.39
C GLY A 329 -5.39 17.25 -11.14
N ARG A 330 -5.90 16.13 -10.59
CA ARG A 330 -5.79 14.77 -11.14
C ARG A 330 -7.13 14.03 -11.26
N GLU A 331 -8.24 14.76 -11.19
CA GLU A 331 -9.61 14.22 -11.15
C GLU A 331 -10.01 13.42 -12.42
N GLY A 332 -9.24 13.53 -13.52
CA GLY A 332 -9.49 12.81 -14.78
C GLY A 332 -8.58 11.60 -15.07
N GLY A 333 -7.65 11.24 -14.18
CA GLY A 333 -6.73 10.11 -14.36
C GLY A 333 -7.22 8.85 -13.64
N ALA A 334 -8.30 8.24 -14.15
CA ALA A 334 -8.82 6.95 -13.67
C ALA A 334 -8.45 5.83 -14.65
#